data_AF-J0QZH1-F1
#
_entry.id   AF-J0QZH1-F1
#
_cell.length_a   1.000
_cell.length_b   1.000
_cell.length_c   1.000
_cell.angle_alpha   90.00
_cell.angle_beta   90.00
_cell.angle_gamma   90.00
#
_symmetry.space_group_name_H-M   'P 1'
#
loop_
_entity.id
_entity.type
_entity.pdbx_description
1 polymer ?
#
loop_
_entity_poly.entity_id
_entity_poly.type
_entity_poly.pdbx_seq_one_letter_code
_entity_poly.pdbx_strand_id
1 'polypeptide(L)'
;MAEAIFFTPSRQMTVGEAAELTGAAIRTPEMAHHVIHSLASSDDAQAGSLIFIESRKFAKSLIGNLAVAVLCPEDVVPKVPEGMAILVTSSPQRDFSLVGRVLFPASAKPVPWTGEGGISEKAFIHPSASIENGAIIEAGAVIGKNAEIGSGSLISANAVIGENCHIGRDSYIAPSVSVQYSLLGNRVYLHPGVRIGQDGFGFVGGPNGVEKIPQLGRVIIQDDVEIGANTTIDRGALKDTIIGEGTKIDNLVQIAHNVVIGRYSLIAAHCGIAGSASIGDFTQLGGNVGLADHVKVGSRVQIAAASGVMNDVPDGEKWGGSPARPFKQWFREVAALRSISKPNRGK
;
A
#
# COMPACT_ATOMS: atom_id res chain seq x y z
N MET A 1 0.07 34.39 -3.03
CA MET A 1 0.50 33.19 -2.27
C MET A 1 1.14 32.26 -3.28
N ALA A 2 2.37 31.81 -3.08
CA ALA A 2 2.96 30.82 -3.98
C ALA A 2 2.15 29.53 -3.83
N GLU A 3 1.60 29.01 -4.93
CA GLU A 3 0.96 27.70 -4.93
C GLU A 3 2.00 26.64 -4.56
N ALA A 4 1.70 25.80 -3.59
CA ALA A 4 2.57 24.69 -3.21
C ALA A 4 2.47 23.60 -4.29
N ILE A 5 3.38 23.64 -5.26
CA ILE A 5 3.50 22.62 -6.31
C ILE A 5 4.50 21.57 -5.83
N PHE A 6 4.01 20.43 -5.34
CA PHE A 6 4.87 19.30 -4.92
C PHE A 6 5.30 18.43 -6.11
N PHE A 7 4.53 18.42 -7.20
CA PHE A 7 4.82 17.66 -8.40
C PHE A 7 4.61 18.53 -9.64
N THR A 8 5.64 18.60 -10.47
CA THR A 8 5.57 19.27 -11.78
C THR A 8 5.53 18.18 -12.86
N PRO A 9 4.72 18.33 -13.92
CA PRO A 9 4.74 17.40 -15.05
C PRO A 9 6.16 17.28 -15.63
N SER A 10 6.64 16.06 -15.82
CA SER A 10 7.96 15.79 -16.41
C SER A 10 8.03 16.08 -17.91
N ARG A 11 6.86 16.16 -18.56
CA ARG A 11 6.69 16.47 -19.98
C ARG A 11 5.32 17.07 -20.25
N GLN A 12 5.17 17.72 -21.40
CA GLN A 12 3.84 18.00 -21.96
C GLN A 12 3.27 16.72 -22.58
N MET A 13 1.94 16.58 -22.53
CA MET A 13 1.22 15.48 -23.16
C MET A 13 -0.05 16.01 -23.79
N THR A 14 -0.30 15.61 -25.03
CA THR A 14 -1.55 15.91 -25.75
C THR A 14 -2.61 14.84 -25.48
N VAL A 15 -3.86 15.16 -25.78
CA VAL A 15 -4.96 14.18 -25.73
C VAL A 15 -4.69 12.98 -26.64
N GLY A 16 -4.12 13.20 -27.83
CA GLY A 16 -3.74 12.15 -28.76
C GLY A 16 -2.67 11.21 -28.18
N GLU A 17 -1.62 11.75 -27.58
CA GLU A 17 -0.58 10.95 -26.92
C GLU A 17 -1.12 10.17 -25.71
N ALA A 18 -2.07 10.75 -24.96
CA ALA A 18 -2.75 10.04 -23.87
C ALA A 18 -3.60 8.87 -24.41
N ALA A 19 -4.29 9.06 -25.54
CA ALA A 19 -5.04 8.01 -26.23
C ALA A 19 -4.11 6.86 -26.68
N GLU A 20 -2.98 7.19 -27.31
CA GLU A 20 -1.98 6.19 -27.74
C GLU A 20 -1.37 5.44 -26.55
N LEU A 21 -1.01 6.15 -25.48
CA LEU A 21 -0.44 5.57 -24.27
C LEU A 21 -1.40 4.57 -23.61
N THR A 22 -2.68 4.86 -23.62
CA THR A 22 -3.71 4.06 -22.92
C THR A 22 -4.35 3.01 -23.82
N GLY A 23 -4.27 3.17 -25.14
CA GLY A 23 -5.07 2.41 -26.11
C GLY A 23 -6.54 2.85 -26.16
N ALA A 24 -6.88 4.00 -25.56
CA ALA A 24 -8.24 4.52 -25.56
C ALA A 24 -8.63 5.03 -26.96
N ALA A 25 -9.88 4.81 -27.36
CA ALA A 25 -10.39 5.29 -28.64
C ALA A 25 -10.86 6.74 -28.53
N ILE A 26 -10.26 7.64 -29.30
CA ILE A 26 -10.68 9.04 -29.34
C ILE A 26 -11.98 9.20 -30.16
N ARG A 27 -13.05 9.75 -29.57
CA ARG A 27 -14.32 10.03 -30.27
C ARG A 27 -14.38 11.43 -30.87
N THR A 28 -13.49 12.31 -30.42
CA THR A 28 -13.36 13.71 -30.84
C THR A 28 -11.93 13.94 -31.39
N PRO A 29 -11.56 13.30 -32.52
CA PRO A 29 -10.20 13.34 -33.05
C PRO A 29 -9.70 14.76 -33.34
N GLU A 30 -10.61 15.68 -33.66
CA GLU A 30 -10.32 17.11 -33.83
C GLU A 30 -9.70 17.73 -32.58
N MET A 31 -9.96 17.20 -31.39
CA MET A 31 -9.39 17.69 -30.13
C MET A 31 -8.07 17.01 -29.73
N ALA A 32 -7.53 16.09 -30.54
CA ALA A 32 -6.34 15.31 -30.20
C ALA A 32 -5.09 16.16 -29.90
N HIS A 33 -5.00 17.35 -30.50
CA HIS A 33 -3.87 18.27 -30.39
C HIS A 33 -3.88 19.11 -29.10
N HIS A 34 -4.98 19.11 -28.33
CA HIS A 34 -5.04 19.86 -27.08
C HIS A 34 -4.09 19.28 -26.03
N VAL A 35 -3.47 20.16 -25.26
CA VAL A 35 -2.49 19.80 -24.22
C VAL A 35 -3.20 19.51 -22.90
N ILE A 36 -2.79 18.44 -22.24
CA ILE A 36 -3.14 18.09 -20.87
C ILE A 36 -2.11 18.75 -19.95
N HIS A 37 -2.56 19.72 -19.15
CA HIS A 37 -1.73 20.46 -18.22
C HIS A 37 -1.71 19.85 -16.82
N SER A 38 -2.81 19.21 -16.42
CA SER A 38 -2.97 18.67 -15.08
C SER A 38 -3.89 17.46 -15.06
N LEU A 39 -3.87 16.73 -13.95
CA LEU A 39 -4.84 15.71 -13.62
C LEU A 39 -5.69 16.22 -12.47
N ALA A 40 -7.00 15.99 -12.52
CA ALA A 40 -7.91 16.48 -11.50
C ALA A 40 -9.01 15.46 -11.17
N SER A 41 -9.64 15.65 -10.01
CA SER A 41 -10.95 15.09 -9.73
C SER A 41 -11.98 15.72 -10.68
N SER A 42 -13.14 15.09 -10.84
CA SER A 42 -14.24 15.73 -11.60
C SER A 42 -14.70 17.04 -10.96
N ASP A 43 -14.58 17.18 -9.64
CA ASP A 43 -15.14 18.32 -8.91
C ASP A 43 -14.20 19.54 -8.91
N ASP A 44 -12.88 19.30 -9.07
CA ASP A 44 -11.85 20.35 -9.05
C ASP A 44 -11.30 20.69 -10.45
N ALA A 45 -11.82 20.04 -11.50
CA ALA A 45 -11.30 20.14 -12.85
C ALA A 45 -11.25 21.59 -13.36
N GLN A 46 -10.09 21.98 -13.85
CA GLN A 46 -9.87 23.27 -14.50
C GLN A 46 -9.64 23.09 -16.00
N ALA A 47 -9.60 24.21 -16.73
CA ALA A 47 -9.17 24.20 -18.12
C ALA A 47 -7.79 23.52 -18.26
N GLY A 48 -7.69 22.55 -19.15
CA GLY A 48 -6.46 21.76 -19.35
C GLY A 48 -6.34 20.51 -18.48
N SER A 49 -7.27 20.24 -17.57
CA SER A 49 -7.28 19.01 -16.77
C SER A 49 -7.75 17.81 -17.59
N LEU A 50 -7.08 16.67 -17.46
CA LEU A 50 -7.66 15.37 -17.77
C LEU A 50 -8.35 14.83 -16.52
N ILE A 51 -9.53 14.25 -16.70
CA ILE A 51 -10.32 13.56 -15.66
C ILE A 51 -10.71 12.16 -16.12
N PHE A 52 -11.33 11.36 -15.23
CA PHE A 52 -11.98 10.12 -15.61
C PHE A 52 -13.37 9.99 -14.98
N ILE A 53 -14.26 9.25 -15.65
CA ILE A 53 -15.59 8.89 -15.15
C ILE A 53 -15.77 7.39 -15.32
N GLU A 54 -15.98 6.65 -14.22
CA GLU A 54 -16.05 5.18 -14.28
C GLU A 54 -17.34 4.63 -14.85
N SER A 55 -18.45 5.36 -14.69
CA SER A 55 -19.75 4.88 -15.13
C SER A 55 -20.75 6.01 -15.27
N ARG A 56 -21.85 5.72 -15.98
CA ARG A 56 -22.97 6.65 -16.14
C ARG A 56 -23.56 7.18 -14.82
N LYS A 57 -23.41 6.46 -13.70
CA LYS A 57 -23.85 6.91 -12.37
C LYS A 57 -23.19 8.25 -11.97
N PHE A 58 -21.95 8.46 -12.38
CA PHE A 58 -21.14 9.64 -12.02
C PHE A 58 -21.14 10.72 -13.11
N ALA A 59 -21.79 10.49 -14.25
CA ALA A 59 -21.80 11.42 -15.39
C ALA A 59 -22.42 12.79 -15.08
N LYS A 60 -23.15 12.95 -13.97
CA LYS A 60 -23.67 14.27 -13.54
C LYS A 60 -22.55 15.26 -13.21
N SER A 61 -21.37 14.78 -12.81
CA SER A 61 -20.18 15.62 -12.53
C SER A 61 -19.58 16.27 -13.78
N LEU A 62 -19.99 15.84 -14.98
CA LEU A 62 -19.56 16.44 -16.24
C LEU A 62 -20.31 17.75 -16.57
N ILE A 63 -21.44 18.01 -15.92
CA ILE A 63 -22.25 19.20 -16.20
C ILE A 63 -21.50 20.44 -15.69
N GLY A 64 -21.11 21.33 -16.61
CA GLY A 64 -20.35 22.54 -16.29
C GLY A 64 -18.87 22.29 -16.00
N ASN A 65 -18.36 21.09 -16.29
CA ASN A 65 -16.97 20.72 -16.07
C ASN A 65 -16.04 21.37 -17.11
N LEU A 66 -14.88 21.87 -16.66
CA LEU A 66 -13.92 22.61 -17.49
C LEU A 66 -12.74 21.77 -18.00
N ALA A 67 -12.72 20.46 -17.74
CA ALA A 67 -11.67 19.56 -18.19
C ALA A 67 -11.48 19.61 -19.72
N VAL A 68 -10.23 19.48 -20.16
CA VAL A 68 -9.91 19.40 -21.60
C VAL A 68 -10.24 18.03 -22.18
N ALA A 69 -10.17 16.98 -21.35
CA ALA A 69 -10.41 15.61 -21.77
C ALA A 69 -10.98 14.75 -20.64
N VAL A 70 -11.73 13.71 -21.01
CA VAL A 70 -12.24 12.69 -20.10
C VAL A 70 -11.93 11.29 -20.62
N LEU A 71 -11.42 10.44 -19.74
CA LEU A 71 -11.41 8.99 -19.90
C LEU A 71 -12.72 8.41 -19.39
N CYS A 72 -13.48 7.70 -20.22
CA CYS A 72 -14.75 7.10 -19.80
C CYS A 72 -15.13 5.85 -20.61
N PRO A 73 -16.07 5.01 -20.16
CA PRO A 73 -16.65 3.96 -20.98
C PRO A 73 -17.61 4.53 -22.03
N GLU A 74 -17.95 3.70 -23.02
CA GLU A 74 -18.81 4.08 -24.16
C GLU A 74 -20.18 4.61 -23.73
N ASP A 75 -20.75 4.09 -22.63
CA ASP A 75 -22.07 4.47 -22.15
C ASP A 75 -22.15 5.88 -21.54
N VAL A 76 -21.00 6.48 -21.22
CA VAL A 76 -20.86 7.86 -20.71
C VAL A 76 -20.77 8.89 -21.84
N VAL A 77 -20.33 8.49 -23.05
CA VAL A 77 -20.11 9.39 -24.21
C VAL A 77 -21.29 10.36 -24.45
N PRO A 78 -22.58 9.94 -24.44
CA PRO A 78 -23.70 10.85 -24.69
C PRO A 78 -23.95 11.91 -23.60
N LYS A 79 -23.19 11.87 -22.49
CA LYS A 79 -23.30 12.81 -21.36
C LYS A 79 -22.10 13.75 -21.27
N VAL A 80 -21.09 13.56 -22.11
CA VAL A 80 -19.93 14.47 -22.14
C VAL A 80 -20.34 15.77 -22.83
N PRO A 81 -20.08 16.95 -22.22
CA PRO A 81 -20.39 18.23 -22.85
C PRO A 81 -19.58 18.46 -24.13
N GLU A 82 -20.11 19.27 -25.03
CA GLU A 82 -19.37 19.74 -26.20
C GLU A 82 -18.11 20.52 -25.77
N GLY A 83 -17.04 20.41 -26.55
CA GLY A 83 -15.76 21.09 -26.26
C GLY A 83 -14.85 20.37 -25.27
N MET A 84 -15.20 19.14 -24.86
CA MET A 84 -14.34 18.25 -24.07
C MET A 84 -13.94 17.03 -24.90
N ALA A 85 -12.65 16.69 -24.90
CA ALA A 85 -12.17 15.55 -25.66
C ALA A 85 -12.56 14.22 -25.00
N ILE A 86 -12.99 13.25 -25.80
CA ILE A 86 -13.55 11.99 -25.31
C ILE A 86 -12.59 10.84 -25.63
N LEU A 87 -12.03 10.24 -24.58
CA LEU A 87 -11.16 9.06 -24.65
C LEU A 87 -11.91 7.84 -24.11
N VAL A 88 -12.35 6.95 -25.00
CA VAL A 88 -13.14 5.78 -24.61
C VAL A 88 -12.25 4.60 -24.22
N THR A 89 -12.43 4.09 -23.01
CA THR A 89 -11.73 2.92 -22.48
C THR A 89 -12.63 2.08 -21.57
N SER A 90 -12.34 0.78 -21.49
CA SER A 90 -12.99 -0.13 -20.53
C SER A 90 -12.47 0.01 -19.10
N SER A 91 -11.33 0.68 -18.90
CA SER A 91 -10.70 0.84 -17.58
C SER A 91 -10.28 2.29 -17.28
N PRO A 92 -11.23 3.24 -17.18
CA PRO A 92 -10.92 4.68 -17.05
C PRO A 92 -9.94 5.02 -15.92
N GLN A 93 -10.14 4.46 -14.73
CA GLN A 93 -9.29 4.72 -13.57
C GLN A 93 -7.85 4.21 -13.76
N ARG A 94 -7.70 3.01 -14.36
CA ARG A 94 -6.38 2.41 -14.66
C ARG A 94 -5.60 3.28 -15.63
N ASP A 95 -6.28 3.74 -16.68
CA ASP A 95 -5.68 4.50 -17.77
C ASP A 95 -5.36 5.93 -17.32
N PHE A 96 -6.22 6.53 -16.50
CA PHE A 96 -5.93 7.78 -15.81
C PHE A 96 -4.68 7.67 -14.93
N SER A 97 -4.57 6.58 -14.16
CA SER A 97 -3.39 6.29 -13.36
C SER A 97 -2.13 6.08 -14.21
N LEU A 98 -2.26 5.51 -15.42
CA LEU A 98 -1.15 5.34 -16.36
C LEU A 98 -0.64 6.69 -16.88
N VAL A 99 -1.54 7.58 -17.29
CA VAL A 99 -1.20 8.95 -17.67
C VAL A 99 -0.51 9.67 -16.51
N GLY A 100 -1.05 9.52 -15.29
CA GLY A 100 -0.47 10.09 -14.06
C GLY A 100 0.96 9.63 -13.79
N ARG A 101 1.26 8.33 -13.90
CA ARG A 101 2.63 7.83 -13.72
C ARG A 101 3.63 8.39 -14.72
N VAL A 102 3.18 8.69 -15.95
CA VAL A 102 4.05 9.24 -17.00
C VAL A 102 4.22 10.75 -16.85
N LEU A 103 3.15 11.48 -16.52
CA LEU A 103 3.24 12.92 -16.28
C LEU A 103 4.01 13.22 -14.99
N PHE A 104 3.77 12.46 -13.92
CA PHE A 104 4.32 12.71 -12.58
C PHE A 104 5.12 11.50 -12.08
N PRO A 105 6.26 11.15 -12.72
CA PRO A 105 7.05 9.99 -12.32
C PRO A 105 7.55 10.09 -10.86
N ALA A 106 7.84 11.29 -10.39
CA ALA A 106 8.25 11.54 -9.00
C ALA A 106 7.15 11.29 -7.96
N SER A 107 5.87 11.22 -8.35
CA SER A 107 4.79 10.79 -7.45
C SER A 107 4.64 9.28 -7.37
N ALA A 108 5.23 8.54 -8.31
CA ALA A 108 5.17 7.08 -8.39
C ALA A 108 6.46 6.41 -7.89
N LYS A 109 7.61 7.07 -8.07
CA LYS A 109 8.90 6.65 -7.52
C LYS A 109 9.38 7.69 -6.50
N PRO A 110 9.66 7.29 -5.25
CA PRO A 110 10.23 8.18 -4.24
C PRO A 110 11.51 8.85 -4.73
N VAL A 111 11.65 10.13 -4.40
CA VAL A 111 12.85 10.95 -4.66
C VAL A 111 13.56 11.24 -3.34
N PRO A 112 14.87 11.54 -3.35
CA PRO A 112 15.57 12.00 -2.16
C PRO A 112 14.87 13.20 -1.53
N TRP A 113 14.60 13.13 -0.23
CA TRP A 113 13.96 14.17 0.56
C TRP A 113 14.88 15.37 0.80
N THR A 114 16.19 15.11 0.93
CA THR A 114 17.20 16.15 1.12
C THR A 114 17.72 16.70 -0.21
N GLY A 115 17.33 16.08 -1.34
CA GLY A 115 17.86 16.39 -2.67
C GLY A 115 19.31 15.91 -2.88
N GLU A 116 19.88 15.18 -1.91
CA GLU A 116 21.22 14.61 -2.03
C GLU A 116 21.25 13.51 -3.09
N GLY A 117 22.36 13.47 -3.84
CA GLY A 117 22.69 12.35 -4.71
C GLY A 117 23.86 11.57 -4.11
N GLY A 118 23.85 10.24 -4.30
CA GLY A 118 24.91 9.37 -3.77
C GLY A 118 24.88 9.23 -2.26
N ILE A 119 26.05 9.12 -1.64
CA ILE A 119 26.21 8.87 -0.20
C ILE A 119 26.55 10.17 0.53
N SER A 120 25.71 10.55 1.49
CA SER A 120 25.93 11.71 2.36
C SER A 120 27.14 11.52 3.28
N GLU A 121 27.95 12.56 3.44
CA GLU A 121 29.03 12.60 4.46
C GLU A 121 28.50 12.55 5.90
N LYS A 122 27.20 12.83 6.09
CA LYS A 122 26.52 12.79 7.39
C LYS A 122 25.84 11.45 7.67
N ALA A 123 25.96 10.47 6.78
CA ALA A 123 25.53 9.11 7.03
C ALA A 123 26.60 8.35 7.81
N PHE A 124 26.18 7.44 8.69
CA PHE A 124 27.08 6.46 9.29
C PHE A 124 27.00 5.16 8.51
N ILE A 125 28.13 4.69 7.98
CA ILE A 125 28.21 3.42 7.26
C ILE A 125 29.33 2.59 7.87
N HIS A 126 29.01 1.39 8.35
CA HIS A 126 30.02 0.49 8.88
C HIS A 126 31.02 0.09 7.77
N PRO A 127 32.35 0.01 8.04
CA PRO A 127 33.36 -0.29 7.00
C PRO A 127 33.19 -1.62 6.26
N SER A 128 32.43 -2.57 6.84
CA SER A 128 32.14 -3.86 6.21
C SER A 128 30.79 -3.91 5.46
N ALA A 129 30.02 -2.83 5.48
CA ALA A 129 28.80 -2.75 4.68
C ALA A 129 29.14 -2.67 3.19
N SER A 130 28.29 -3.27 2.36
CA SER A 130 28.43 -3.26 0.90
C SER A 130 27.32 -2.41 0.29
N ILE A 131 27.70 -1.38 -0.45
CA ILE A 131 26.77 -0.47 -1.12
C ILE A 131 27.02 -0.56 -2.63
N GLU A 132 26.03 -1.02 -3.39
CA GLU A 132 26.13 -1.06 -4.85
C GLU A 132 26.07 0.36 -5.46
N ASN A 133 26.65 0.51 -6.66
CA ASN A 133 26.67 1.80 -7.38
C ASN A 133 25.26 2.33 -7.66
N GLY A 134 25.08 3.64 -7.46
CA GLY A 134 23.81 4.32 -7.72
C GLY A 134 22.81 4.25 -6.56
N ALA A 135 23.14 3.60 -5.44
CA ALA A 135 22.39 3.77 -4.20
C ALA A 135 22.56 5.20 -3.65
N ILE A 136 21.49 5.73 -3.05
CA ILE A 136 21.46 7.04 -2.40
C ILE A 136 21.28 6.83 -0.90
N ILE A 137 22.13 7.45 -0.09
CA ILE A 137 22.09 7.36 1.37
C ILE A 137 22.10 8.78 1.93
N GLU A 138 20.99 9.23 2.49
CA GLU A 138 20.82 10.60 2.97
C GLU A 138 21.42 10.82 4.37
N ALA A 139 21.58 12.09 4.73
CA ALA A 139 22.10 12.51 6.03
C ALA A 139 21.40 11.85 7.22
N GLY A 140 22.18 11.37 8.19
CA GLY A 140 21.69 10.72 9.41
C GLY A 140 21.28 9.26 9.25
N ALA A 141 21.26 8.71 8.03
CA ALA A 141 21.06 7.27 7.84
C ALA A 141 22.21 6.46 8.48
N VAL A 142 21.89 5.28 9.00
CA VAL A 142 22.83 4.38 9.67
C VAL A 142 22.78 3.02 8.99
N ILE A 143 23.92 2.58 8.46
CA ILE A 143 24.10 1.27 7.84
C ILE A 143 25.03 0.41 8.70
N GLY A 144 24.48 -0.67 9.22
CA GLY A 144 25.14 -1.59 10.15
C GLY A 144 26.19 -2.48 9.52
N LYS A 145 26.87 -3.25 10.37
CA LYS A 145 27.92 -4.19 9.99
C LYS A 145 27.40 -5.23 8.99
N ASN A 146 28.16 -5.46 7.91
CA ASN A 146 27.85 -6.44 6.86
C ASN A 146 26.46 -6.26 6.23
N ALA A 147 25.84 -5.09 6.37
CA ALA A 147 24.61 -4.80 5.67
C ALA A 147 24.89 -4.62 4.17
N GLU A 148 23.93 -4.98 3.33
CA GLU A 148 24.03 -4.89 1.88
C GLU A 148 22.90 -4.03 1.33
N ILE A 149 23.26 -3.04 0.50
CA ILE A 149 22.31 -2.12 -0.14
C ILE A 149 22.45 -2.21 -1.66
N GLY A 150 21.38 -2.61 -2.33
CA GLY A 150 21.30 -2.74 -3.78
C GLY A 150 21.31 -1.39 -4.52
N SER A 151 21.71 -1.44 -5.79
CA SER A 151 21.80 -0.30 -6.70
C SER A 151 20.44 0.36 -6.91
N GLY A 152 20.44 1.69 -7.10
CA GLY A 152 19.23 2.48 -7.30
C GLY A 152 18.33 2.62 -6.07
N SER A 153 18.69 1.99 -4.94
CA SER A 153 17.93 2.09 -3.70
C SER A 153 18.19 3.41 -2.98
N LEU A 154 17.14 3.96 -2.37
CA LEU A 154 17.18 5.19 -1.57
C LEU A 154 16.99 4.86 -0.10
N ILE A 155 18.03 5.11 0.70
CA ILE A 155 17.99 5.05 2.16
C ILE A 155 17.90 6.49 2.69
N SER A 156 16.72 6.85 3.17
CA SER A 156 16.40 8.24 3.51
C SER A 156 16.88 8.64 4.90
N ALA A 157 16.76 9.94 5.21
CA ALA A 157 17.26 10.52 6.44
C ALA A 157 16.83 9.77 7.71
N ASN A 158 17.79 9.47 8.59
CA ASN A 158 17.60 8.78 9.87
C ASN A 158 17.03 7.35 9.77
N ALA A 159 17.02 6.73 8.58
CA ALA A 159 16.73 5.30 8.46
C ALA A 159 17.89 4.47 9.04
N VAL A 160 17.57 3.37 9.70
CA VAL A 160 18.55 2.46 10.32
C VAL A 160 18.44 1.08 9.70
N ILE A 161 19.51 0.62 9.06
CA ILE A 161 19.66 -0.74 8.54
C ILE A 161 20.61 -1.50 9.47
N GLY A 162 20.10 -2.53 10.12
CA GLY A 162 20.81 -3.32 11.12
C GLY A 162 21.91 -4.21 10.52
N GLU A 163 22.68 -4.84 11.41
CA GLU A 163 23.73 -5.79 11.02
C GLU A 163 23.16 -6.98 10.23
N ASN A 164 23.91 -7.40 9.19
CA ASN A 164 23.59 -8.51 8.29
C ASN A 164 22.23 -8.39 7.56
N CYS A 165 21.63 -7.20 7.52
CA CYS A 165 20.42 -6.96 6.72
C CYS A 165 20.75 -6.78 5.24
N HIS A 166 19.87 -7.27 4.37
CA HIS A 166 19.97 -7.08 2.93
C HIS A 166 18.79 -6.26 2.43
N ILE A 167 19.07 -5.21 1.67
CA ILE A 167 18.09 -4.39 0.95
C ILE A 167 18.38 -4.55 -0.54
N GLY A 168 17.43 -5.11 -1.30
CA GLY A 168 17.57 -5.27 -2.74
C GLY A 168 17.60 -3.95 -3.51
N ARG A 169 17.58 -4.04 -4.84
CA ARG A 169 17.73 -2.92 -5.79
C ARG A 169 16.46 -2.13 -5.98
N ASP A 170 16.60 -0.86 -6.33
CA ASP A 170 15.49 0.07 -6.58
C ASP A 170 14.47 0.15 -5.43
N SER A 171 14.91 -0.14 -4.21
CA SER A 171 14.09 -0.12 -3.00
C SER A 171 14.09 1.27 -2.36
N TYR A 172 13.04 1.58 -1.60
CA TYR A 172 12.91 2.86 -0.90
C TYR A 172 12.71 2.59 0.59
N ILE A 173 13.64 3.10 1.38
CA ILE A 173 13.57 3.08 2.84
C ILE A 173 13.37 4.52 3.29
N ALA A 174 12.13 4.88 3.63
CA ALA A 174 11.75 6.24 4.00
C ALA A 174 12.38 6.71 5.32
N PRO A 175 12.23 8.01 5.67
CA PRO A 175 12.82 8.53 6.90
C PRO A 175 12.35 7.80 8.16
N SER A 176 13.29 7.65 9.10
CA SER A 176 13.05 7.06 10.43
C SER A 176 12.56 5.61 10.43
N VAL A 177 12.68 4.89 9.31
CA VAL A 177 12.46 3.44 9.24
C VAL A 177 13.59 2.70 9.95
N SER A 178 13.28 1.57 10.61
CA SER A 178 14.31 0.68 11.15
C SER A 178 14.11 -0.76 10.68
N VAL A 179 15.18 -1.35 10.15
CA VAL A 179 15.22 -2.73 9.64
C VAL A 179 16.29 -3.50 10.41
N GLN A 180 15.94 -4.64 10.99
CA GLN A 180 16.87 -5.53 11.69
C GLN A 180 16.53 -6.99 11.40
N TYR A 181 17.51 -7.91 11.41
CA TYR A 181 17.29 -9.35 11.20
C TYR A 181 16.41 -9.69 9.99
N SER A 182 16.63 -8.99 8.87
CA SER A 182 15.70 -9.00 7.74
C SER A 182 16.39 -9.02 6.37
N LEU A 183 15.75 -9.67 5.42
CA LEU A 183 16.14 -9.74 4.01
C LEU A 183 15.00 -9.17 3.16
N LEU A 184 15.27 -8.10 2.41
CA LEU A 184 14.33 -7.42 1.54
C LEU A 184 14.74 -7.61 0.08
N GLY A 185 13.79 -7.96 -0.77
CA GLY A 185 13.95 -8.05 -2.22
C GLY A 185 14.10 -6.69 -2.90
N ASN A 186 13.86 -6.68 -4.21
CA ASN A 186 13.97 -5.50 -5.05
C ASN A 186 12.64 -4.72 -5.08
N ARG A 187 12.71 -3.41 -5.30
CA ARG A 187 11.54 -2.53 -5.43
C ARG A 187 10.63 -2.59 -4.20
N VAL A 188 11.23 -2.78 -3.01
CA VAL A 188 10.53 -2.80 -1.72
C VAL A 188 10.45 -1.39 -1.17
N TYR A 189 9.23 -0.90 -0.92
CA TYR A 189 8.98 0.46 -0.43
C TYR A 189 8.48 0.41 1.01
N LEU A 190 9.27 0.97 1.93
CA LEU A 190 8.91 1.15 3.33
C LEU A 190 8.64 2.63 3.57
N HIS A 191 7.41 2.98 3.93
CA HIS A 191 6.99 4.35 4.25
C HIS A 191 7.47 4.79 5.63
N PRO A 192 7.41 6.10 5.97
CA PRO A 192 8.03 6.64 7.17
C PRO A 192 7.63 5.92 8.46
N GLY A 193 8.62 5.66 9.33
CA GLY A 193 8.41 5.09 10.65
C GLY A 193 8.14 3.59 10.72
N VAL A 194 8.16 2.87 9.59
CA VAL A 194 8.05 1.40 9.56
C VAL A 194 9.13 0.71 10.41
N ARG A 195 8.76 -0.38 11.08
CA ARG A 195 9.64 -1.18 11.94
C ARG A 195 9.63 -2.65 11.51
N ILE A 196 10.80 -3.18 11.12
CA ILE A 196 10.93 -4.55 10.63
C ILE A 196 11.93 -5.33 11.48
N GLY A 197 11.50 -6.49 11.97
CA GLY A 197 12.33 -7.52 12.58
C GLY A 197 12.61 -7.36 14.07
N GLN A 198 11.87 -6.50 14.77
CA GLN A 198 11.79 -6.55 16.24
C GLN A 198 11.25 -7.89 16.73
N ASP A 199 11.50 -8.20 18.00
CA ASP A 199 10.96 -9.41 18.63
C ASP A 199 9.44 -9.39 18.64
N GLY A 200 8.83 -10.54 18.30
CA GLY A 200 7.42 -10.76 18.56
C GLY A 200 7.09 -10.93 20.03
N PHE A 201 5.79 -11.02 20.32
CA PHE A 201 5.24 -11.20 21.67
C PHE A 201 5.40 -12.64 22.20
N GLY A 202 6.65 -13.09 22.35
CA GLY A 202 6.99 -14.43 22.85
C GLY A 202 7.29 -14.44 24.35
N PHE A 203 6.35 -14.90 25.16
CA PHE A 203 6.49 -14.99 26.61
C PHE A 203 5.89 -16.29 27.16
N VAL A 204 6.47 -16.81 28.25
CA VAL A 204 6.05 -18.03 28.92
C VAL A 204 6.00 -17.82 30.43
N GLY A 205 5.10 -18.51 31.14
CA GLY A 205 5.06 -18.50 32.59
C GLY A 205 6.21 -19.32 33.19
N GLY A 206 6.93 -18.74 34.13
CA GLY A 206 7.99 -19.36 34.92
C GLY A 206 7.75 -19.25 36.43
N PRO A 207 8.59 -19.88 37.26
CA PRO A 207 8.42 -19.92 38.72
C PRO A 207 8.43 -18.54 39.39
N ASN A 208 9.07 -17.54 38.77
CA ASN A 208 9.20 -16.18 39.30
C ASN A 208 8.40 -15.12 38.51
N GLY A 209 7.56 -15.53 37.56
CA GLY A 209 6.80 -14.62 36.70
C GLY A 209 6.95 -14.94 35.22
N VAL A 210 6.76 -13.94 34.37
CA VAL A 210 6.79 -14.10 32.91
C VAL A 210 8.24 -14.04 32.40
N GLU A 211 8.64 -15.05 31.64
CA GLU A 211 9.97 -15.17 31.04
C GLU A 211 9.91 -14.98 29.52
N LYS A 212 10.94 -14.35 28.95
CA LYS A 212 11.02 -14.03 27.52
C LYS A 212 11.45 -15.25 26.70
N ILE A 213 10.73 -15.53 25.63
CA ILE A 213 11.10 -16.54 24.63
C ILE A 213 12.02 -15.88 23.59
N PRO A 214 13.26 -16.37 23.40
CA PRO A 214 14.14 -15.88 22.34
C PRO A 214 13.50 -15.99 20.96
N GLN A 215 13.50 -14.90 20.20
CA GLN A 215 13.07 -14.87 18.81
C GLN A 215 14.32 -14.93 17.93
N LEU A 216 14.57 -16.06 17.28
CA LEU A 216 15.78 -16.36 16.52
C LEU A 216 15.57 -16.38 15.01
N GLY A 217 14.32 -16.32 14.56
CA GLY A 217 13.97 -16.21 13.14
C GLY A 217 14.21 -14.80 12.58
N ARG A 218 13.79 -14.61 11.34
CA ARG A 218 13.98 -13.37 10.58
C ARG A 218 12.67 -12.87 10.00
N VAL A 219 12.77 -11.76 9.26
CA VAL A 219 11.74 -11.33 8.31
C VAL A 219 12.28 -11.46 6.89
N ILE A 220 11.47 -12.02 5.98
CA ILE A 220 11.74 -12.03 4.55
C ILE A 220 10.64 -11.28 3.83
N ILE A 221 11.02 -10.24 3.09
CA ILE A 221 10.12 -9.44 2.26
C ILE A 221 10.55 -9.63 0.81
N GLN A 222 9.63 -10.09 -0.03
CA GLN A 222 9.88 -10.34 -1.45
C GLN A 222 9.78 -9.06 -2.29
N ASP A 223 10.02 -9.18 -3.59
CA ASP A 223 10.02 -8.08 -4.53
C ASP A 223 8.68 -7.34 -4.60
N ASP A 224 8.71 -6.06 -4.99
CA ASP A 224 7.53 -5.22 -5.29
C ASP A 224 6.55 -5.04 -4.11
N VAL A 225 6.98 -5.33 -2.88
CA VAL A 225 6.21 -5.11 -1.66
C VAL A 225 6.22 -3.64 -1.27
N GLU A 226 5.07 -3.13 -0.83
CA GLU A 226 4.95 -1.78 -0.27
C GLU A 226 4.28 -1.83 1.10
N ILE A 227 4.90 -1.17 2.09
CA ILE A 227 4.48 -1.18 3.49
C ILE A 227 4.30 0.26 3.97
N GLY A 228 3.07 0.58 4.38
CA GLY A 228 2.62 1.89 4.83
C GLY A 228 3.25 2.35 6.14
N ALA A 229 3.13 3.64 6.41
CA ALA A 229 3.75 4.33 7.52
C ALA A 229 3.39 3.70 8.88
N ASN A 230 4.40 3.64 9.75
CA ASN A 230 4.31 3.11 11.12
C ASN A 230 3.78 1.66 11.23
N THR A 231 3.78 0.88 10.15
CA THR A 231 3.52 -0.56 10.20
C THR A 231 4.70 -1.29 10.84
N THR A 232 4.39 -2.33 11.61
CA THR A 232 5.33 -3.11 12.41
C THR A 232 5.27 -4.59 12.01
N ILE A 233 6.43 -5.18 11.67
CA ILE A 233 6.54 -6.58 11.28
C ILE A 233 7.54 -7.29 12.18
N ASP A 234 7.07 -8.19 13.03
CA ASP A 234 7.91 -8.92 13.98
C ASP A 234 8.67 -10.04 13.26
N ARG A 235 9.92 -10.28 13.68
CA ARG A 235 10.66 -11.48 13.24
C ARG A 235 10.03 -12.73 13.83
N GLY A 236 10.16 -13.83 13.12
CA GLY A 236 9.62 -15.09 13.62
C GLY A 236 10.42 -15.68 14.79
N ALA A 237 9.79 -16.58 15.57
CA ALA A 237 10.44 -17.17 16.73
C ALA A 237 11.56 -18.14 16.36
N LEU A 238 11.27 -19.10 15.47
CA LEU A 238 12.26 -20.05 14.92
C LEU A 238 12.21 -20.10 13.40
N LYS A 239 11.01 -20.01 12.82
CA LYS A 239 10.79 -19.79 11.39
C LYS A 239 10.84 -18.30 11.08
N ASP A 240 10.85 -17.96 9.80
CA ASP A 240 10.78 -16.57 9.36
C ASP A 240 9.32 -16.07 9.27
N THR A 241 9.13 -14.77 9.45
CA THR A 241 7.92 -14.05 9.00
C THR A 241 8.12 -13.70 7.52
N ILE A 242 7.12 -13.94 6.66
CA ILE A 242 7.27 -13.83 5.21
C ILE A 242 6.18 -12.94 4.62
N ILE A 243 6.59 -11.96 3.81
CA ILE A 243 5.69 -11.12 2.99
C ILE A 243 5.94 -11.42 1.51
N GLY A 244 4.92 -11.94 0.85
CA GLY A 244 4.97 -12.36 -0.55
C GLY A 244 5.02 -11.20 -1.55
N GLU A 245 5.57 -11.48 -2.72
CA GLU A 245 5.81 -10.54 -3.81
C GLU A 245 4.56 -9.71 -4.16
N GLY A 246 4.76 -8.41 -4.41
CA GLY A 246 3.71 -7.51 -4.89
C GLY A 246 2.63 -7.16 -3.87
N THR A 247 2.70 -7.68 -2.64
CA THR A 247 1.74 -7.40 -1.58
C THR A 247 1.82 -5.95 -1.10
N LYS A 248 0.66 -5.34 -0.84
CA LYS A 248 0.52 -3.97 -0.38
C LYS A 248 -0.10 -3.95 1.01
N ILE A 249 0.64 -3.42 1.97
CA ILE A 249 0.24 -3.29 3.36
C ILE A 249 0.14 -1.81 3.66
N ASP A 250 -1.01 -1.37 4.12
CA ASP A 250 -1.29 0.03 4.42
C ASP A 250 -0.69 0.44 5.79
N ASN A 251 -1.00 1.66 6.24
CA ASN A 251 -0.46 2.26 7.44
C ASN A 251 -0.97 1.56 8.72
N LEU A 252 -0.15 1.61 9.78
CA LEU A 252 -0.52 1.19 11.14
C LEU A 252 -1.02 -0.26 11.22
N VAL A 253 -0.46 -1.15 10.39
CA VAL A 253 -0.73 -2.59 10.46
C VAL A 253 0.25 -3.24 11.43
N GLN A 254 -0.21 -4.22 12.21
CA GLN A 254 0.63 -5.09 13.02
C GLN A 254 0.70 -6.48 12.40
N ILE A 255 1.92 -6.95 12.12
CA ILE A 255 2.20 -8.31 11.65
C ILE A 255 3.06 -9.02 12.71
N ALA A 256 2.46 -9.97 13.42
CA ALA A 256 3.16 -10.71 14.47
C ALA A 256 4.17 -11.74 13.91
N HIS A 257 4.88 -12.38 14.84
CA HIS A 257 5.91 -13.38 14.52
C HIS A 257 5.34 -14.56 13.72
N ASN A 258 6.13 -15.09 12.78
CA ASN A 258 5.83 -16.29 11.98
C ASN A 258 4.63 -16.17 11.02
N VAL A 259 4.07 -14.97 10.85
CA VAL A 259 3.02 -14.74 9.86
C VAL A 259 3.58 -14.96 8.46
N VAL A 260 2.76 -15.58 7.60
CA VAL A 260 3.06 -15.75 6.18
C VAL A 260 1.96 -15.09 5.37
N ILE A 261 2.29 -14.07 4.58
CA ILE A 261 1.37 -13.42 3.66
C ILE A 261 1.78 -13.79 2.23
N GLY A 262 0.82 -14.29 1.44
CA GLY A 262 0.99 -14.61 0.04
C GLY A 262 1.25 -13.39 -0.84
N ARG A 263 1.29 -13.64 -2.14
CA ARG A 263 1.62 -12.64 -3.17
C ARG A 263 0.39 -11.81 -3.55
N TYR A 264 0.63 -10.56 -3.96
CA TYR A 264 -0.38 -9.65 -4.49
C TYR A 264 -1.62 -9.48 -3.58
N SER A 265 -1.42 -9.63 -2.27
CA SER A 265 -2.46 -9.43 -1.26
C SER A 265 -2.54 -7.95 -0.87
N LEU A 266 -3.72 -7.51 -0.45
CA LEU A 266 -3.99 -6.13 -0.03
C LEU A 266 -4.45 -6.12 1.42
N ILE A 267 -3.67 -5.49 2.29
CA ILE A 267 -3.95 -5.39 3.73
C ILE A 267 -4.17 -3.91 4.06
N ALA A 268 -5.43 -3.52 4.28
CA ALA A 268 -5.78 -2.14 4.57
C ALA A 268 -5.40 -1.70 6.00
N ALA A 269 -5.43 -0.39 6.26
CA ALA A 269 -4.90 0.18 7.49
C ALA A 269 -5.50 -0.42 8.76
N HIS A 270 -4.72 -0.39 9.84
CA HIS A 270 -5.11 -0.86 11.17
C HIS A 270 -5.42 -2.35 11.29
N CYS A 271 -5.08 -3.18 10.30
CA CYS A 271 -5.20 -4.63 10.48
C CYS A 271 -4.22 -5.13 11.56
N GLY A 272 -4.67 -6.10 12.35
CA GLY A 272 -3.86 -6.81 13.33
C GLY A 272 -3.82 -8.30 12.99
N ILE A 273 -2.63 -8.81 12.67
CA ILE A 273 -2.45 -10.22 12.30
C ILE A 273 -1.64 -10.90 13.40
N ALA A 274 -2.30 -11.77 14.17
CA ALA A 274 -1.67 -12.50 15.26
C ALA A 274 -0.68 -13.55 14.76
N GLY A 275 0.09 -14.12 15.69
CA GLY A 275 1.21 -15.00 15.41
C GLY A 275 0.85 -16.15 14.48
N SER A 276 1.82 -16.63 13.72
CA SER A 276 1.73 -17.88 12.93
C SER A 276 0.52 -18.01 11.98
N ALA A 277 -0.23 -16.94 11.74
CA ALA A 277 -1.35 -16.91 10.80
C ALA A 277 -0.81 -16.94 9.38
N SER A 278 -1.56 -17.54 8.45
CA SER A 278 -1.19 -17.58 7.04
C SER A 278 -2.30 -16.99 6.17
N ILE A 279 -1.93 -16.12 5.24
CA ILE A 279 -2.82 -15.49 4.27
C ILE A 279 -2.40 -15.91 2.86
N GLY A 280 -3.32 -16.43 2.05
CA GLY A 280 -3.06 -16.85 0.68
C GLY A 280 -2.84 -15.70 -0.31
N ASP A 281 -2.60 -16.06 -1.58
CA ASP A 281 -2.35 -15.11 -2.66
C ASP A 281 -3.62 -14.33 -3.04
N PHE A 282 -3.48 -13.08 -3.48
CA PHE A 282 -4.58 -12.22 -3.94
C PHE A 282 -5.71 -11.99 -2.91
N THR A 283 -5.41 -12.13 -1.63
CA THR A 283 -6.38 -11.96 -0.54
C THR A 283 -6.44 -10.51 -0.10
N GLN A 284 -7.64 -10.05 0.24
CA GLN A 284 -7.92 -8.67 0.61
C GLN A 284 -8.51 -8.59 2.02
N LEU A 285 -7.84 -7.86 2.91
CA LEU A 285 -8.34 -7.54 4.24
C LEU A 285 -8.76 -6.07 4.27
N GLY A 286 -10.03 -5.81 4.57
CA GLY A 286 -10.53 -4.46 4.79
C GLY A 286 -9.92 -3.83 6.04
N GLY A 287 -10.04 -2.51 6.17
CA GLY A 287 -9.40 -1.78 7.28
C GLY A 287 -9.85 -2.30 8.64
N ASN A 288 -8.94 -2.32 9.61
CA ASN A 288 -9.19 -2.77 10.98
C ASN A 288 -9.63 -4.24 11.10
N VAL A 289 -9.24 -5.11 10.17
CA VAL A 289 -9.45 -6.56 10.32
C VAL A 289 -8.48 -7.15 11.33
N GLY A 290 -8.99 -8.00 12.23
CA GLY A 290 -8.19 -8.77 13.17
C GLY A 290 -8.18 -10.26 12.81
N LEU A 291 -7.00 -10.87 12.69
CA LEU A 291 -6.86 -12.32 12.52
C LEU A 291 -6.32 -12.95 13.81
N ALA A 292 -6.94 -14.04 14.26
CA ALA A 292 -6.48 -14.80 15.42
C ALA A 292 -5.20 -15.62 15.10
N ASP A 293 -4.51 -16.02 16.16
CA ASP A 293 -3.27 -16.80 16.11
C ASP A 293 -3.50 -18.12 15.36
N HIS A 294 -2.54 -18.54 14.55
CA HIS A 294 -2.56 -19.78 13.76
C HIS A 294 -3.70 -19.94 12.72
N VAL A 295 -4.53 -18.93 12.50
CA VAL A 295 -5.61 -19.01 11.48
C VAL A 295 -5.03 -19.05 10.07
N LYS A 296 -5.64 -19.88 9.21
CA LYS A 296 -5.34 -19.95 7.77
C LYS A 296 -6.43 -19.29 6.95
N VAL A 297 -6.09 -18.20 6.30
CA VAL A 297 -6.92 -17.53 5.30
C VAL A 297 -6.43 -17.94 3.92
N GLY A 298 -7.32 -18.51 3.11
CA GLY A 298 -7.04 -18.97 1.76
C GLY A 298 -6.68 -17.85 0.79
N SER A 299 -6.48 -18.23 -0.48
CA SER A 299 -6.21 -17.32 -1.59
C SER A 299 -7.49 -16.71 -2.14
N ARG A 300 -7.42 -15.50 -2.68
CA ARG A 300 -8.55 -14.76 -3.28
C ARG A 300 -9.71 -14.53 -2.30
N VAL A 301 -9.42 -14.51 -1.00
CA VAL A 301 -10.41 -14.26 0.04
C VAL A 301 -10.65 -12.76 0.18
N GLN A 302 -11.88 -12.37 0.51
CA GLN A 302 -12.21 -10.98 0.87
C GLN A 302 -12.79 -10.94 2.29
N ILE A 303 -12.12 -10.24 3.20
CA ILE A 303 -12.60 -10.01 4.56
C ILE A 303 -13.06 -8.56 4.69
N ALA A 304 -14.33 -8.35 5.03
CA ALA A 304 -14.89 -7.01 5.22
C ALA A 304 -14.20 -6.26 6.38
N ALA A 305 -14.11 -4.93 6.27
CA ALA A 305 -13.51 -4.08 7.29
C ALA A 305 -14.10 -4.31 8.70
N ALA A 306 -13.26 -4.13 9.72
CA ALA A 306 -13.58 -4.31 11.15
C ALA A 306 -14.01 -5.74 11.55
N SER A 307 -13.75 -6.74 10.71
CA SER A 307 -14.05 -8.14 11.03
C SER A 307 -12.98 -8.77 11.90
N GLY A 308 -13.39 -9.61 12.86
CA GLY A 308 -12.51 -10.54 13.57
C GLY A 308 -12.64 -11.94 12.98
N VAL A 309 -11.52 -12.54 12.58
CA VAL A 309 -11.47 -13.89 12.01
C VAL A 309 -10.81 -14.84 13.00
N MET A 310 -11.57 -15.83 13.46
CA MET A 310 -11.14 -16.78 14.49
C MET A 310 -11.03 -18.23 13.96
N ASN A 311 -11.40 -18.46 12.71
CA ASN A 311 -11.42 -19.78 12.09
C ASN A 311 -10.81 -19.70 10.69
N ASP A 312 -10.31 -20.83 10.20
CA ASP A 312 -9.78 -20.95 8.85
C ASP A 312 -10.83 -20.56 7.80
N VAL A 313 -10.40 -19.85 6.77
CA VAL A 313 -11.23 -19.36 5.66
C VAL A 313 -10.78 -20.02 4.37
N PRO A 314 -11.62 -20.81 3.68
CA PRO A 314 -11.28 -21.43 2.40
C PRO A 314 -11.02 -20.41 1.28
N ASP A 315 -10.36 -20.85 0.21
CA ASP A 315 -10.09 -20.04 -0.98
C ASP A 315 -11.36 -19.46 -1.62
N GLY A 316 -11.27 -18.22 -2.12
CA GLY A 316 -12.32 -17.55 -2.88
C GLY A 316 -13.52 -17.06 -2.04
N GLU A 317 -13.51 -17.31 -0.74
CA GLU A 317 -14.60 -16.95 0.16
C GLU A 317 -14.67 -15.46 0.47
N LYS A 318 -15.85 -15.01 0.90
CA LYS A 318 -16.09 -13.64 1.38
C LYS A 318 -16.70 -13.66 2.76
N TRP A 319 -15.98 -13.13 3.74
CA TRP A 319 -16.40 -13.14 5.14
C TRP A 319 -16.54 -11.71 5.68
N GLY A 320 -17.39 -11.54 6.68
CA GLY A 320 -17.59 -10.26 7.35
C GLY A 320 -18.30 -10.37 8.70
N GLY A 321 -17.98 -9.45 9.61
CA GLY A 321 -18.58 -9.32 10.94
C GLY A 321 -18.21 -7.98 11.57
N SER A 322 -19.05 -7.38 12.41
CA SER A 322 -18.82 -6.02 12.98
C SER A 322 -18.27 -4.91 12.06
N PRO A 323 -18.76 -4.68 10.83
CA PRO A 323 -18.77 -3.31 10.33
C PRO A 323 -19.99 -2.56 10.88
N ALA A 324 -19.90 -1.23 10.91
CA ALA A 324 -20.99 -0.36 11.35
C ALA A 324 -22.28 -0.62 10.55
N ARG A 325 -23.43 -0.51 11.23
CA ARG A 325 -24.78 -0.65 10.65
C ARG A 325 -25.66 0.50 11.15
N PRO A 326 -26.78 0.85 10.48
CA PRO A 326 -27.71 1.85 10.97
C PRO A 326 -28.12 1.57 12.43
N PHE A 327 -28.08 2.59 13.28
CA PHE A 327 -28.20 2.46 14.75
C PHE A 327 -29.38 1.59 15.20
N LYS A 328 -30.57 1.82 14.63
CA LYS A 328 -31.79 1.07 14.98
C LYS A 328 -31.73 -0.40 14.57
N GLN A 329 -31.01 -0.74 13.50
CA GLN A 329 -30.82 -2.12 13.09
C GLN A 329 -29.84 -2.82 14.03
N TRP A 330 -28.67 -2.23 14.24
CA TRP A 330 -27.65 -2.77 15.15
C TRP A 330 -28.21 -3.02 16.57
N PHE A 331 -28.92 -2.04 17.13
CA PHE A 331 -29.47 -2.17 18.48
C PHE A 331 -30.48 -3.32 18.61
N ARG A 332 -31.31 -3.55 17.58
CA ARG A 332 -32.27 -4.67 17.54
C ARG A 332 -31.56 -6.03 17.45
N GLU A 333 -30.51 -6.14 16.63
CA GLU A 333 -29.72 -7.36 16.50
C GLU A 333 -29.03 -7.72 17.84
N VAL A 334 -28.42 -6.73 18.51
CA VAL A 334 -27.79 -6.93 19.84
C VAL A 334 -28.82 -7.36 20.88
N ALA A 335 -30.01 -6.76 20.89
CA ALA A 335 -31.08 -7.15 21.80
C ALA A 335 -31.55 -8.61 21.57
N ALA A 336 -31.67 -9.02 20.31
CA ALA A 336 -32.04 -10.39 19.94
C ALA A 336 -30.98 -11.41 20.39
N LEU A 337 -29.69 -11.15 20.12
CA LEU A 337 -28.58 -12.02 20.55
C LEU A 337 -28.55 -12.18 22.07
N ARG A 338 -28.73 -11.09 22.83
CA ARG A 338 -28.81 -11.13 24.30
C ARG A 338 -29.99 -11.94 24.82
N SER A 339 -31.07 -12.06 24.04
CA SER A 339 -32.24 -12.85 24.47
C SER A 339 -32.01 -14.35 24.33
N ILE A 340 -31.22 -14.78 23.33
CA ILE A 340 -30.87 -16.18 23.08
C ILE A 340 -29.98 -16.72 24.20
N SER A 341 -29.08 -15.89 24.74
CA SER A 341 -28.16 -16.30 25.81
C SER A 341 -28.77 -16.24 27.22
N LYS A 342 -30.04 -15.83 27.37
CA LYS A 342 -30.69 -15.83 28.69
C LYS A 342 -31.02 -17.27 29.08
N PRO A 343 -30.59 -17.76 30.25
CA PRO A 343 -31.00 -19.08 30.71
C PRO A 343 -32.53 -19.13 30.77
N ASN A 344 -33.12 -20.22 30.25
CA ASN A 344 -34.55 -20.48 30.41
C ASN A 344 -34.86 -20.40 31.91
N ARG A 345 -35.64 -19.40 32.33
CA ARG A 345 -36.26 -19.43 33.64
C ARG A 345 -37.15 -20.66 33.63
N GLY A 346 -36.74 -21.69 34.37
CA GLY A 346 -37.35 -23.01 34.36
C GLY A 346 -38.88 -22.97 34.48
N LYS A 347 -39.52 -23.85 33.72
CA LYS A 347 -40.71 -24.56 34.19
C LYS A 347 -40.25 -25.78 34.97
#